data_AF-A0A1A7Y005-F1
#
_entry.id   AF-A0A1A7Y005-F1
#
_cell.length_a   1.000
_cell.length_b   1.000
_cell.length_c   1.000
_cell.angle_alpha   90.00
_cell.angle_beta   90.00
_cell.angle_gamma   90.00
#
_symmetry.space_group_name_H-M   'P 1'
#
loop_
_entity.id
_entity.type
_entity.pdbx_description
1 polymer ?
#
loop_
_entity_poly.entity_id
_entity_poly.type
_entity_poly.pdbx_seq_one_letter_code
_entity_poly.pdbx_strand_id
1 'polypeptide(L)'
;MDAVFLACLALTVGAWFATAERHSVYWNSSNPNFLWDEYTVQVRINDYLDIICPHYALGEVPSHAAERYVLYMVEREDYDVCKPHSFDQLRWECSRPFAPHAPEKFSEKFQRFTPFTLGKEFRQGESYYYISKPMHHHGEDCLRLRVDVVGHKGAAKSHPDKSKAEEAEKEEKKVTFNAAGGVHNPSYPADDPVVMEPNVQRSIGSSAARPVSLSLAFTIIPVLLSATLH
;
A
#
# COMPACT_ATOMS: atom_id res chain seq x y z
N MET A 1 26.30 -8.79 -38.68
CA MET A 1 25.27 -7.84 -38.18
C MET A 1 24.19 -8.54 -37.36
N ASP A 2 24.01 -9.86 -37.51
CA ASP A 2 22.97 -10.62 -36.81
C ASP A 2 23.18 -10.77 -35.29
N ALA A 3 24.41 -10.92 -34.81
CA ALA A 3 24.67 -11.10 -33.38
C ALA A 3 24.33 -9.85 -32.55
N VAL A 4 24.59 -8.66 -33.10
CA VAL A 4 24.23 -7.38 -32.46
C VAL A 4 22.72 -7.20 -32.47
N PHE A 5 22.06 -7.54 -33.57
CA PHE A 5 20.61 -7.47 -33.69
C PHE A 5 19.91 -8.44 -32.72
N LEU A 6 20.38 -9.67 -32.61
CA LEU A 6 19.90 -10.66 -31.64
C LEU A 6 20.13 -10.23 -30.20
N ALA A 7 21.29 -9.64 -29.89
CA ALA A 7 21.56 -9.11 -28.55
C ALA A 7 20.62 -7.94 -28.20
N CYS A 8 20.36 -7.03 -29.15
CA CYS A 8 19.38 -5.96 -28.96
C CYS A 8 17.95 -6.50 -28.79
N LEU A 9 17.57 -7.54 -29.55
CA LEU A 9 16.27 -8.19 -29.42
C LEU A 9 16.12 -8.89 -28.05
N ALA A 10 17.17 -9.55 -27.58
CA ALA A 10 17.19 -10.16 -26.24
C ALA A 10 17.12 -9.13 -25.10
N LEU A 11 17.85 -8.00 -25.22
CA LEU A 11 17.80 -6.93 -24.22
C LEU A 11 16.45 -6.20 -24.20
N THR A 12 15.84 -5.98 -25.35
CA THR A 12 14.51 -5.36 -25.45
C THR A 12 13.42 -6.28 -24.90
N VAL A 13 13.45 -7.57 -25.25
CA VAL A 13 12.54 -8.58 -24.67
C VAL A 13 12.77 -8.74 -23.17
N GLY A 14 14.02 -8.77 -22.70
CA GLY A 14 14.35 -8.84 -21.28
C GLY A 14 13.86 -7.63 -20.48
N ALA A 15 13.90 -6.43 -21.08
CA ALA A 15 13.35 -5.22 -20.47
C ALA A 15 11.82 -5.24 -20.39
N TRP A 16 11.12 -5.93 -21.30
CA TRP A 16 9.66 -6.06 -21.27
C TRP A 16 9.16 -6.91 -20.10
N PHE A 17 9.95 -7.89 -19.65
CA PHE A 17 9.60 -8.72 -18.48
C PHE A 17 9.87 -8.06 -17.13
N ALA A 18 10.57 -6.91 -17.09
CA ALA A 18 11.02 -6.28 -15.84
C ALA A 18 10.16 -5.09 -15.39
N THR A 19 8.96 -4.90 -15.95
CA THR A 19 8.11 -3.76 -15.59
C THR A 19 7.24 -4.08 -14.38
N ALA A 20 7.27 -3.20 -13.37
CA ALA A 20 6.32 -3.24 -12.27
C ALA A 20 4.95 -2.77 -12.74
N GLU A 21 3.90 -3.54 -12.45
CA GLU A 21 2.53 -3.18 -12.81
C GLU A 21 1.98 -2.17 -11.79
N ARG A 22 1.03 -1.33 -12.23
CA ARG A 22 0.33 -0.37 -11.36
C ARG A 22 -1.16 -0.65 -11.37
N HIS A 23 -1.71 -0.81 -10.18
CA HIS A 23 -3.13 -1.08 -9.94
C HIS A 23 -3.78 0.17 -9.36
N SER A 24 -4.83 0.69 -10.00
CA SER A 24 -5.50 1.93 -9.55
C SER A 24 -6.86 1.62 -8.93
N VAL A 25 -7.11 2.13 -7.72
CA VAL A 25 -8.37 1.98 -6.99
C VAL A 25 -8.94 3.36 -6.66
N TYR A 26 -10.13 3.66 -7.19
CA TYR A 26 -10.86 4.88 -6.86
C TYR A 26 -11.64 4.69 -5.56
N TRP A 27 -11.23 5.39 -4.51
CA TRP A 27 -11.74 5.20 -3.16
C TRP A 27 -12.89 6.16 -2.83
N ASN A 28 -14.10 5.83 -3.29
CA ASN A 28 -15.31 6.61 -3.01
C ASN A 28 -16.54 5.70 -2.92
N SER A 29 -17.58 6.19 -2.27
CA SER A 29 -18.83 5.45 -2.04
C SER A 29 -19.59 5.11 -3.33
N SER A 30 -19.39 5.89 -4.38
CA SER A 30 -20.05 5.72 -5.69
C SER A 30 -19.41 4.63 -6.55
N ASN A 31 -18.23 4.11 -6.18
CA ASN A 31 -17.56 3.07 -6.95
C ASN A 31 -18.26 1.72 -6.72
N PRO A 32 -18.81 1.10 -7.78
CA PRO A 32 -19.63 -0.11 -7.65
C PRO A 32 -18.88 -1.32 -7.09
N ASN A 33 -17.54 -1.33 -7.17
CA ASN A 33 -16.74 -2.40 -6.60
C ASN A 33 -16.83 -2.47 -5.07
N PHE A 34 -17.14 -1.36 -4.39
CA PHE A 34 -17.32 -1.33 -2.94
C PHE A 34 -18.74 -1.71 -2.48
N LEU A 35 -19.73 -1.79 -3.39
CA LEU A 35 -21.13 -2.03 -3.01
C LEU A 35 -21.39 -3.42 -2.42
N TRP A 36 -20.54 -4.39 -2.74
CA TRP A 36 -20.70 -5.79 -2.36
C TRP A 36 -19.71 -6.24 -1.29
N ASP A 37 -18.91 -5.32 -0.72
CA ASP A 37 -17.93 -5.61 0.33
C ASP A 37 -16.87 -6.70 0.01
N GLU A 38 -16.72 -7.06 -1.27
CA GLU A 38 -15.82 -8.11 -1.77
C GLU A 38 -14.70 -7.54 -2.67
N TYR A 39 -14.46 -6.22 -2.62
CA TYR A 39 -13.46 -5.59 -3.49
C TYR A 39 -12.07 -6.16 -3.19
N THR A 40 -11.53 -6.91 -4.16
CA THR A 40 -10.23 -7.55 -4.09
C THR A 40 -9.38 -7.16 -5.28
N VAL A 41 -8.10 -6.87 -5.05
CA VAL A 41 -7.10 -6.61 -6.08
C VAL A 41 -5.95 -7.61 -5.94
N GLN A 42 -5.51 -8.19 -7.06
CA GLN A 42 -4.35 -9.09 -7.08
C GLN A 42 -3.13 -8.32 -7.55
N VAL A 43 -2.04 -8.38 -6.78
CA VAL A 43 -0.78 -7.70 -7.07
C VAL A 43 0.39 -8.67 -6.98
N ARG A 44 1.50 -8.37 -7.64
CA ARG A 44 2.76 -9.10 -7.46
C ARG A 44 3.74 -8.30 -6.61
N ILE A 45 4.77 -8.97 -6.12
CA ILE A 45 5.89 -8.27 -5.49
C ILE A 45 6.52 -7.31 -6.50
N ASN A 46 6.82 -6.10 -6.03
CA ASN A 46 7.29 -4.92 -6.74
C ASN A 46 6.24 -4.14 -7.55
N ASP A 47 5.01 -4.64 -7.64
CA ASP A 47 3.90 -3.84 -8.19
C ASP A 47 3.54 -2.68 -7.26
N TYR A 48 2.77 -1.73 -7.78
CA TYR A 48 2.23 -0.59 -7.04
C TYR A 48 0.71 -0.66 -6.98
N LEU A 49 0.15 -0.27 -5.83
CA LEU A 49 -1.26 0.06 -5.68
C LEU A 49 -1.39 1.58 -5.49
N ASP A 50 -2.13 2.19 -6.38
CA ASP A 50 -2.48 3.60 -6.36
C ASP A 50 -3.92 3.74 -5.84
N ILE A 51 -4.09 4.17 -4.60
CA ILE A 51 -5.39 4.54 -4.04
C ILE A 51 -5.65 6.02 -4.35
N ILE A 52 -6.69 6.28 -5.12
CA ILE A 52 -7.08 7.60 -5.60
C ILE A 52 -8.23 8.10 -4.73
N CYS A 53 -8.00 9.19 -4.01
CA CYS A 53 -9.00 9.82 -3.15
C CYS A 53 -10.15 10.45 -3.95
N PRO A 54 -11.33 10.68 -3.33
CA PRO A 54 -12.41 11.45 -3.94
C PRO A 54 -11.91 12.84 -4.35
N HIS A 55 -12.31 13.29 -5.54
CA HIS A 55 -11.94 14.59 -6.07
C HIS A 55 -13.15 15.22 -6.76
N TYR A 56 -13.35 16.51 -6.50
CA TYR A 56 -14.48 17.27 -7.00
C TYR A 56 -14.00 18.62 -7.54
N ALA A 57 -14.66 19.12 -8.57
CA ALA A 57 -14.39 20.47 -9.05
C ALA A 57 -14.89 21.52 -8.04
N LEU A 58 -14.24 22.69 -8.03
CA LEU A 58 -14.64 23.77 -7.14
C LEU A 58 -16.06 24.25 -7.51
N GLY A 59 -16.98 24.18 -6.55
CA GLY A 59 -18.38 24.61 -6.73
C GLY A 59 -19.34 23.53 -7.24
N GLU A 60 -18.84 22.33 -7.59
CA GLU A 60 -19.70 21.21 -8.01
C GLU A 60 -20.50 20.62 -6.83
N VAL A 61 -19.82 20.43 -5.70
CA VAL A 61 -20.42 19.96 -4.44
C VAL A 61 -20.05 20.90 -3.28
N PRO A 62 -20.97 21.10 -2.33
CA PRO A 62 -20.67 21.79 -1.08
C PRO A 62 -19.53 21.12 -0.31
N SER A 63 -18.68 21.90 0.35
CA SER A 63 -17.50 21.38 1.07
C SER A 63 -17.84 20.32 2.12
N HIS A 64 -19.01 20.42 2.77
CA HIS A 64 -19.47 19.46 3.78
C HIS A 64 -20.03 18.15 3.19
N ALA A 65 -20.40 18.15 1.91
CA ALA A 65 -20.90 16.97 1.20
C ALA A 65 -19.77 16.22 0.46
N ALA A 66 -18.61 16.86 0.28
CA ALA A 66 -17.45 16.22 -0.33
C ALA A 66 -16.87 15.13 0.59
N GLU A 67 -16.79 13.91 0.07
CA GLU A 67 -16.27 12.76 0.78
C GLU A 67 -14.80 12.95 1.17
N ARG A 68 -14.47 12.58 2.41
CA ARG A 68 -13.11 12.60 2.97
C ARG A 68 -12.93 11.40 3.89
N TYR A 69 -11.78 10.76 3.80
CA TYR A 69 -11.52 9.47 4.44
C TYR A 69 -10.16 9.44 5.13
N VAL A 70 -10.08 8.75 6.26
CA VAL A 70 -8.82 8.26 6.83
C VAL A 70 -8.69 6.79 6.44
N LEU A 71 -7.56 6.43 5.84
CA LEU A 71 -7.23 5.09 5.39
C LEU A 71 -6.34 4.38 6.42
N TYR A 72 -6.71 3.15 6.75
CA TYR A 72 -5.97 2.30 7.67
C TYR A 72 -5.53 1.03 6.97
N MET A 73 -4.33 0.57 7.29
CA MET A 73 -3.89 -0.78 6.96
C MET A 73 -4.07 -1.65 8.19
N VAL A 74 -4.94 -2.65 8.11
CA VAL A 74 -5.41 -3.41 9.28
C VAL A 74 -5.18 -4.91 9.12
N GLU A 75 -5.31 -5.62 10.24
CA GLU A 75 -5.36 -7.08 10.23
C GLU A 75 -6.73 -7.60 9.81
N ARG A 76 -6.85 -8.90 9.57
CA ARG A 76 -8.07 -9.51 9.02
C ARG A 76 -9.28 -9.32 9.94
N GLU A 77 -9.08 -9.46 11.24
CA GLU A 77 -10.15 -9.37 12.24
C GLU A 77 -10.78 -7.96 12.24
N ASP A 78 -9.93 -6.93 12.15
CA ASP A 78 -10.31 -5.51 12.08
C ASP A 78 -11.00 -5.17 10.75
N TYR A 79 -10.58 -5.81 9.65
CA TYR A 79 -11.21 -5.68 8.34
C TYR A 79 -12.64 -6.23 8.32
N ASP A 80 -12.86 -7.38 8.97
CA ASP A 80 -14.16 -8.05 8.99
C ASP A 80 -15.21 -7.23 9.76
N VAL A 81 -14.82 -6.59 10.87
CA VAL A 81 -15.70 -5.71 11.67
C VAL A 81 -15.66 -4.25 11.24
N CYS A 82 -14.85 -3.94 10.22
CA CYS A 82 -14.40 -2.61 9.85
C CYS A 82 -14.19 -1.65 11.03
N LYS A 83 -13.18 -1.93 11.84
CA LYS A 83 -12.78 -1.04 12.92
C LYS A 83 -11.27 -1.11 13.09
N PRO A 84 -10.53 0.01 12.91
CA PRO A 84 -9.11 0.01 13.20
C PRO A 84 -8.90 -0.17 14.71
N HIS A 85 -7.89 -0.95 15.07
CA HIS A 85 -7.49 -1.19 16.45
C HIS A 85 -6.84 0.05 17.09
N SER A 86 -5.95 0.73 16.36
CA SER A 86 -5.24 1.93 16.85
C SER A 86 -4.96 2.95 15.75
N PHE A 87 -4.56 4.16 16.16
CA PHE A 87 -4.12 5.20 15.24
C PHE A 87 -2.80 4.86 14.54
N ASP A 88 -1.99 3.95 15.11
CA ASP A 88 -0.73 3.51 14.50
C ASP A 88 -0.94 2.73 13.19
N GLN A 89 -2.15 2.21 12.97
CA GLN A 89 -2.55 1.58 11.71
C GLN A 89 -2.91 2.61 10.61
N LEU A 90 -2.89 3.92 10.92
CA LEU A 90 -3.14 4.96 9.92
C LEU A 90 -2.10 4.86 8.81
N ARG A 91 -2.59 4.73 7.59
CA ARG A 91 -1.75 4.63 6.40
C ARG A 91 -1.75 5.92 5.57
N TRP A 92 -2.91 6.57 5.46
CA TRP A 92 -3.07 7.80 4.66
C TRP A 92 -4.33 8.59 5.05
N GLU A 93 -4.37 9.87 4.68
CA GLU A 93 -5.55 10.74 4.84
C GLU A 93 -5.94 11.38 3.51
N CYS A 94 -7.16 11.10 3.05
CA CYS A 94 -7.80 11.78 1.92
C CYS A 94 -8.49 13.06 2.42
N SER A 95 -7.71 14.11 2.66
CA SER A 95 -8.17 15.34 3.30
C SER A 95 -8.48 16.49 2.32
N ARG A 96 -8.00 16.39 1.06
CA ARG A 96 -8.08 17.47 0.06
C ARG A 96 -8.95 17.14 -1.16
N PRO A 97 -10.29 17.12 -1.01
CA PRO A 97 -11.20 16.77 -2.10
C PRO A 97 -11.21 17.80 -3.26
N PHE A 98 -10.80 19.04 -3.02
CA PHE A 98 -10.77 20.12 -4.02
C PHE A 98 -9.35 20.48 -4.46
N ALA A 99 -8.42 19.51 -4.47
CA ALA A 99 -7.05 19.75 -4.90
C ALA A 99 -7.00 20.37 -6.31
N PRO A 100 -6.17 21.41 -6.55
CA PRO A 100 -6.26 22.26 -7.74
C PRO A 100 -5.77 21.61 -9.05
N HIS A 101 -5.02 20.52 -8.97
CA HIS A 101 -4.36 19.92 -10.14
C HIS A 101 -4.82 18.49 -10.43
N ALA A 102 -4.80 17.64 -9.42
CA ALA A 102 -5.14 16.23 -9.55
C ALA A 102 -5.71 15.71 -8.22
N PRO A 103 -6.48 14.62 -8.26
CA PRO A 103 -6.87 13.89 -7.06
C PRO A 103 -5.65 13.56 -6.20
N GLU A 104 -5.83 13.63 -4.88
CA GLU A 104 -4.85 13.12 -3.94
C GLU A 104 -4.68 11.62 -4.15
N LYS A 105 -3.43 11.15 -4.17
CA LYS A 105 -3.10 9.77 -4.50
C LYS A 105 -2.09 9.21 -3.52
N PHE A 106 -2.47 8.12 -2.89
CA PHE A 106 -1.57 7.30 -2.09
C PHE A 106 -1.05 6.15 -2.94
N SER A 107 0.28 5.97 -2.95
CA SER A 107 0.93 4.89 -3.69
C SER A 107 1.64 3.96 -2.72
N GLU A 108 1.22 2.70 -2.68
CA GLU A 108 1.87 1.64 -1.94
C GLU A 108 2.69 0.78 -2.90
N LYS A 109 3.93 0.44 -2.50
CA LYS A 109 4.76 -0.50 -3.25
C LYS A 109 4.80 -1.83 -2.52
N PHE A 110 4.45 -2.92 -3.20
CA PHE A 110 4.46 -4.27 -2.65
C PHE A 110 5.87 -4.86 -2.63
N GLN A 111 6.75 -4.26 -1.83
CA GLN A 111 8.14 -4.68 -1.74
C GLN A 111 8.37 -5.67 -0.59
N ARG A 112 9.26 -6.63 -0.84
CA ARG A 112 9.61 -7.66 0.16
C ARG A 112 10.41 -7.10 1.33
N PHE A 113 11.25 -6.11 1.07
CA PHE A 113 12.11 -5.47 2.06
C PHE A 113 11.99 -3.96 1.88
N THR A 114 11.84 -3.25 2.99
CA THR A 114 11.76 -1.79 3.01
C THR A 114 12.94 -1.22 3.78
N PRO A 115 13.64 -0.20 3.26
CA PRO A 115 14.70 0.48 4.01
C PRO A 115 14.14 1.40 5.10
N PHE A 116 12.83 1.62 5.13
CA PHE A 116 12.17 2.48 6.11
C PHE A 116 11.68 1.66 7.31
N THR A 117 12.06 2.06 8.53
CA THR A 117 11.77 1.33 9.77
C THR A 117 10.27 1.18 10.06
N LEU A 118 9.46 2.17 9.68
CA LEU A 118 8.00 2.13 9.78
C LEU A 118 7.33 1.71 8.45
N GLY A 119 8.12 1.25 7.48
CA GLY A 119 7.60 0.78 6.20
C GLY A 119 6.96 -0.58 6.33
N LYS A 120 5.99 -0.87 5.47
CA LYS A 120 5.39 -2.20 5.40
C LYS A 120 6.20 -3.11 4.46
N GLU A 121 6.43 -4.34 4.92
CA GLU A 121 6.97 -5.42 4.10
C GLU A 121 5.85 -6.37 3.64
N PHE A 122 5.93 -6.79 2.39
CA PHE A 122 4.92 -7.63 1.74
C PHE A 122 5.48 -8.99 1.35
N ARG A 123 4.68 -10.04 1.56
CA ARG A 123 5.03 -11.44 1.28
C ARG A 123 4.09 -12.03 0.25
N GLN A 124 4.62 -12.90 -0.60
CA GLN A 124 3.82 -13.64 -1.58
C GLN A 124 2.95 -14.68 -0.86
N GLY A 125 1.72 -14.86 -1.34
CA GLY A 125 0.73 -15.75 -0.77
C GLY A 125 -0.07 -15.14 0.39
N GLU A 126 0.29 -13.93 0.83
CA GLU A 126 -0.42 -13.23 1.89
C GLU A 126 -1.46 -12.24 1.33
N SER A 127 -2.47 -11.99 2.15
CA SER A 127 -3.52 -10.99 1.91
C SER A 127 -3.35 -9.83 2.87
N TYR A 128 -3.51 -8.61 2.35
CA TYR A 128 -3.41 -7.38 3.11
C TYR A 128 -4.71 -6.59 3.01
N TYR A 129 -5.09 -5.94 4.11
CA TYR A 129 -6.43 -5.37 4.23
C TYR A 129 -6.35 -3.86 4.47
N TYR A 130 -7.17 -3.13 3.73
CA TYR A 130 -7.33 -1.70 3.86
C TYR A 130 -8.79 -1.39 4.19
N ILE A 131 -9.00 -0.50 5.15
CA ILE A 131 -10.32 0.04 5.48
C ILE A 131 -10.26 1.56 5.54
N SER A 132 -11.42 2.20 5.49
CA SER A 132 -11.51 3.64 5.67
C SER A 132 -12.62 4.05 6.63
N LYS A 133 -12.42 5.19 7.29
CA LYS A 133 -13.46 5.86 8.07
C LYS A 133 -13.69 7.28 7.53
N PRO A 134 -14.95 7.69 7.34
CA PRO A 134 -15.28 9.05 6.92
C PRO A 134 -14.85 10.08 7.99
N MET A 135 -14.33 11.24 7.56
CA MET A 135 -13.88 12.30 8.48
C MET A 135 -15.01 13.17 9.03
N HIS A 136 -16.11 13.33 8.28
CA HIS A 136 -17.19 14.28 8.60
C HIS A 136 -18.57 13.64 8.72
N HIS A 137 -18.72 12.37 8.35
CA HIS A 137 -19.97 11.64 8.48
C HIS A 137 -19.79 10.60 9.58
N HIS A 138 -20.65 10.62 10.60
CA HIS A 138 -20.72 9.56 11.61
C HIS A 138 -21.57 8.39 11.10
N GLY A 139 -21.21 7.86 9.93
CA GLY A 139 -21.88 6.73 9.29
C GLY A 139 -21.19 5.39 9.57
N GLU A 140 -21.95 4.29 9.48
CA GLU A 140 -21.44 2.92 9.65
C GLU A 140 -20.77 2.37 8.38
N ASP A 141 -20.98 3.03 7.23
CA ASP A 141 -20.50 2.54 5.94
C ASP A 141 -18.98 2.71 5.82
N CYS A 142 -18.32 1.57 5.77
CA CYS A 142 -16.89 1.46 5.64
C CYS A 142 -16.53 0.93 4.27
N LEU A 143 -15.74 1.70 3.52
CA LEU A 143 -15.11 1.15 2.33
C LEU A 143 -13.93 0.28 2.76
N ARG A 144 -13.89 -0.94 2.22
CA ARG A 144 -12.85 -1.92 2.52
C ARG A 144 -12.32 -2.58 1.26
N LEU A 145 -11.02 -2.83 1.22
CA LEU A 145 -10.29 -3.43 0.10
C LEU A 145 -9.38 -4.54 0.63
N ARG A 146 -9.45 -5.70 -0.02
CA ARG A 146 -8.49 -6.79 0.17
C ARG A 146 -7.48 -6.79 -0.97
N VAL A 147 -6.20 -6.97 -0.65
CA VAL A 147 -5.13 -7.04 -1.63
C VAL A 147 -4.38 -8.35 -1.49
N ASP A 148 -4.45 -9.18 -2.52
CA ASP A 148 -3.80 -10.49 -2.55
C ASP A 148 -2.46 -10.41 -3.28
N VAL A 149 -1.37 -10.76 -2.59
CA VAL A 149 -0.03 -10.76 -3.20
C VAL A 149 0.25 -12.11 -3.84
N VAL A 150 -0.02 -12.23 -5.14
CA VAL A 150 0.13 -13.49 -5.86
C VAL A 150 1.61 -13.78 -6.18
N GLY A 151 1.99 -15.05 -6.01
CA GLY A 151 3.30 -15.56 -6.41
C GLY A 151 3.39 -15.82 -7.92
N HIS A 152 4.61 -16.00 -8.42
CA HIS A 152 4.86 -16.32 -9.84
C HIS A 152 4.43 -17.73 -10.27
N LYS A 153 3.91 -18.55 -9.36
CA LYS A 153 3.36 -19.86 -9.71
C LYS A 153 1.89 -19.66 -10.09
N GLY A 154 1.59 -19.80 -11.38
CA GLY A 154 0.28 -19.55 -11.96
C GLY A 154 -0.86 -20.12 -11.11
N ALA A 155 -1.81 -19.26 -10.77
CA ALA A 155 -3.14 -19.54 -10.22
C ALA A 155 -3.31 -20.95 -9.62
N ALA A 156 -2.58 -21.26 -8.56
CA ALA A 156 -2.85 -22.44 -7.75
C ALA A 156 -4.06 -22.10 -6.88
N LYS A 157 -5.21 -22.66 -7.25
CA LYS A 157 -6.49 -22.54 -6.55
C LYS A 157 -6.31 -22.82 -5.06
N SER A 158 -6.89 -21.95 -4.23
CA SER A 158 -7.01 -22.14 -2.79
C SER A 158 -7.82 -23.39 -2.48
N HIS A 159 -7.26 -24.27 -1.66
CA HIS A 159 -8.01 -25.34 -1.00
C HIS A 159 -8.16 -24.91 0.47
N PRO A 160 -9.37 -24.86 1.04
CA PRO A 160 -9.54 -24.61 2.47
C PRO A 160 -9.31 -25.93 3.20
N ASP A 161 -8.42 -25.96 4.18
CA ASP A 161 -8.28 -27.11 5.06
C ASP A 161 -9.04 -26.89 6.37
N LYS A 162 -9.74 -27.95 6.77
CA LYS A 162 -10.69 -27.98 7.88
C LYS A 162 -9.96 -28.18 9.21
N SER A 163 -10.55 -27.54 10.22
CA SER A 163 -10.41 -27.78 11.66
C SER A 163 -10.20 -29.24 12.06
N LYS A 164 -9.31 -29.46 13.03
CA LYS A 164 -9.48 -30.54 14.00
C LYS A 164 -9.13 -30.06 15.42
N ALA A 165 -10.15 -29.98 16.26
CA ALA A 165 -10.02 -30.00 17.71
C ALA A 165 -9.95 -31.45 18.20
N GLU A 166 -9.23 -31.70 19.30
CA GLU A 166 -9.57 -32.71 20.30
C GLU A 166 -8.78 -32.44 21.59
N GLU A 167 -9.52 -32.31 22.69
CA GLU A 167 -9.10 -32.13 24.08
C GLU A 167 -8.60 -33.44 24.72
N ALA A 168 -7.83 -33.35 25.81
CA ALA A 168 -8.00 -34.18 27.00
C ALA A 168 -7.20 -33.62 28.21
N GLU A 169 -7.91 -33.44 29.32
CA GLU A 169 -7.49 -32.93 30.63
C GLU A 169 -6.63 -33.90 31.46
N LYS A 170 -5.87 -33.37 32.44
CA LYS A 170 -5.92 -33.86 33.85
C LYS A 170 -5.22 -32.97 34.91
N GLU A 171 -6.05 -32.51 35.85
CA GLU A 171 -5.91 -32.23 37.29
C GLU A 171 -4.59 -31.84 37.99
N GLU A 172 -4.68 -30.68 38.66
CA GLU A 172 -4.35 -30.29 40.05
C GLU A 172 -3.15 -30.90 40.82
N LYS A 173 -2.29 -29.98 41.32
CA LYS A 173 -1.90 -29.99 42.74
C LYS A 173 -1.53 -28.61 43.29
N LYS A 174 -2.30 -28.21 44.31
CA LYS A 174 -2.16 -27.04 45.19
C LYS A 174 -0.92 -27.13 46.09
N VAL A 175 -0.09 -26.07 46.12
CA VAL A 175 0.69 -25.68 47.32
C VAL A 175 0.69 -24.16 47.44
N THR A 176 0.14 -23.69 48.54
CA THR A 176 0.12 -22.29 48.99
C THR A 176 1.35 -22.03 49.85
N PHE A 177 2.03 -20.89 49.66
CA PHE A 177 2.81 -20.24 50.71
C PHE A 177 2.55 -18.72 50.68
N ASN A 178 2.18 -18.19 51.84
CA ASN A 178 2.04 -16.76 52.13
C ASN A 178 3.39 -16.20 52.59
N ALA A 179 3.69 -14.94 52.27
CA ALA A 179 4.35 -13.99 53.18
C ALA A 179 4.37 -12.58 52.58
N ALA A 180 4.34 -11.60 53.47
CA ALA A 180 4.05 -10.19 53.25
C ALA A 180 5.30 -9.29 53.19
N GLY A 181 5.09 -8.04 52.78
CA GLY A 181 5.99 -6.88 52.93
C GLY A 181 6.73 -6.53 51.64
N GLY A 182 6.77 -5.29 51.12
CA GLY A 182 6.34 -3.99 51.62
C GLY A 182 7.37 -2.95 51.18
N VAL A 183 6.94 -1.99 50.33
CA VAL A 183 7.61 -0.68 50.01
C VAL A 183 8.99 -0.86 49.32
N HIS A 184 9.44 -0.14 48.29
CA HIS A 184 9.70 1.28 48.14
C HIS A 184 9.87 1.60 46.65
N ASN A 185 9.34 2.75 46.22
CA ASN A 185 9.67 3.37 44.93
C ASN A 185 10.81 4.38 45.15
N PRO A 186 11.75 4.53 44.21
CA PRO A 186 12.23 5.86 43.87
C PRO A 186 12.20 6.10 42.36
N SER A 187 11.42 7.10 41.97
CA SER A 187 11.48 7.82 40.69
C SER A 187 12.68 8.76 40.69
N TYR A 188 13.53 8.71 39.64
CA TYR A 188 14.34 9.83 39.07
C TYR A 188 14.92 9.39 37.70
N PRO A 189 15.37 10.30 36.82
CA PRO A 189 14.64 11.38 36.16
C PRO A 189 14.81 11.33 34.61
N ALA A 190 14.09 12.20 33.91
CA ALA A 190 14.23 12.41 32.47
C ALA A 190 15.54 13.14 32.14
N ASP A 191 16.32 12.59 31.20
CA ASP A 191 17.41 13.28 30.51
C ASP A 191 17.03 13.45 29.04
N ASP A 192 16.86 14.71 28.64
CA ASP A 192 16.71 15.15 27.25
C ASP A 192 18.05 15.01 26.49
N PRO A 193 18.09 14.32 25.34
CA PRO A 193 19.17 14.54 24.39
C PRO A 193 18.85 15.73 23.48
N VAL A 194 19.64 16.78 23.70
CA VAL A 194 19.95 17.92 22.83
C VAL A 194 19.61 17.71 21.35
N VAL A 195 18.74 18.61 20.86
CA VAL A 195 18.46 18.92 19.46
C VAL A 195 19.76 19.10 18.67
N MET A 196 19.93 18.29 17.63
CA MET A 196 20.83 18.59 16.52
C MET A 196 19.96 18.65 15.25
N GLU A 197 19.54 19.85 14.87
CA GLU A 197 18.89 20.12 13.60
C GLU A 197 19.86 19.87 12.44
N PRO A 198 19.57 18.97 11.49
CA PRO A 198 20.25 18.99 10.21
C PRO A 198 19.67 20.14 9.37
N ASN A 199 20.52 21.11 9.04
CA ASN A 199 20.25 22.17 8.07
C ASN A 199 19.98 21.56 6.68
N VAL A 200 18.72 21.38 6.32
CA VAL A 200 18.33 20.98 4.96
C VAL A 200 18.41 22.22 4.06
N GLN A 201 19.51 22.35 3.32
CA GLN A 201 19.59 23.28 2.19
C GLN A 201 18.49 22.92 1.18
N ARG A 202 17.51 23.82 1.02
CA ARG A 202 16.55 23.81 -0.09
C ARG A 202 17.31 23.80 -1.42
N SER A 203 17.33 22.66 -2.10
CA SER A 203 17.66 22.63 -3.52
C SER A 203 16.44 23.09 -4.31
N ILE A 204 16.59 24.22 -4.98
CA ILE A 204 15.66 24.71 -5.99
C ILE A 204 15.89 23.84 -7.23
N GLY A 205 15.05 22.81 -7.38
CA GLY A 205 15.01 21.96 -8.56
C GLY A 205 14.25 22.66 -9.68
N SER A 206 15.00 23.17 -10.64
CA SER A 206 14.54 23.78 -11.89
C SER A 206 13.63 22.83 -12.67
N SER A 207 12.58 23.37 -13.28
CA SER A 207 11.68 22.70 -14.21
C SER A 207 12.47 22.00 -15.34
N ALA A 208 12.57 20.68 -15.29
CA ALA A 208 13.10 19.88 -16.38
C ALA A 208 11.93 19.37 -17.24
N ALA A 209 12.02 19.68 -18.53
CA ALA A 209 11.07 19.33 -19.57
C ALA A 209 10.70 17.83 -19.54
N ARG A 210 9.46 17.54 -19.93
CA ARG A 210 8.92 16.20 -20.17
C ARG A 210 9.97 15.35 -20.91
N PRO A 211 10.43 14.20 -20.37
CA PRO A 211 11.19 13.28 -21.19
C PRO A 211 10.24 12.74 -22.25
N VAL A 212 10.51 13.10 -23.51
CA VAL A 212 9.95 12.39 -24.65
C VAL A 212 10.30 10.92 -24.45
N SER A 213 9.27 10.07 -24.51
CA SER A 213 9.36 8.63 -24.33
C SER A 213 10.50 8.06 -25.18
N LEU A 214 11.61 7.68 -24.54
CA LEU A 214 12.78 7.05 -25.17
C LEU A 214 12.39 5.78 -25.95
N SER A 215 11.23 5.19 -25.65
CA SER A 215 10.64 4.05 -26.34
C SER A 215 10.44 4.29 -27.85
N LEU A 216 10.10 5.52 -28.26
CA LEU A 216 9.90 5.87 -29.68
C LEU A 216 11.23 6.03 -30.44
N ALA A 217 12.27 6.52 -29.76
CA ALA A 217 13.59 6.68 -30.37
C ALA A 217 14.22 5.31 -30.70
N PHE A 218 14.08 4.32 -29.81
CA PHE A 218 14.64 2.98 -30.01
C PHE A 218 13.93 2.18 -31.11
N THR A 219 12.69 2.50 -31.48
CA THR A 219 11.99 1.83 -32.60
C THR A 219 12.26 2.47 -33.95
N ILE A 220 12.53 3.78 -34.01
CA ILE A 220 12.67 4.52 -35.28
C ILE A 220 14.09 4.41 -35.86
N ILE A 221 15.12 4.35 -35.00
CA ILE A 221 16.53 4.26 -35.42
C ILE A 221 16.84 3.00 -36.27
N PRO A 222 16.42 1.78 -35.90
CA PRO A 222 16.69 0.59 -36.73
C PRO A 222 15.87 0.55 -38.03
N VAL A 223 14.69 1.17 -38.06
CA VAL A 223 13.85 1.26 -39.27
C VAL A 223 14.44 2.25 -40.28
N LEU A 224 15.01 3.37 -39.82
CA LEU A 224 15.69 4.33 -40.69
C LEU A 224 17.03 3.80 -41.22
N LEU A 225 17.80 3.09 -40.39
CA LEU A 225 19.08 2.50 -40.81
C LEU A 225 18.92 1.35 -41.83
N SER A 226 17.81 0.61 -41.77
CA SER A 226 17.49 -0.44 -42.77
C SER A 226 16.96 0.14 -44.08
N ALA A 227 16.36 1.34 -44.06
CA ALA A 227 15.93 2.06 -45.26
C ALA A 227 17.09 2.73 -46.03
N THR A 228 18.24 2.99 -45.39
CA THR A 228 19.43 3.59 -46.03
C THR A 228 20.42 2.57 -46.60
N LEU A 229 20.18 1.26 -46.40
CA LEU A 229 21.03 0.18 -46.89
C LEU A 229 20.48 -0.56 -48.13
N HIS A 230 19.41 -0.03 -48.75
CA HIS A 230 18.93 -0.47 -50.07
C HIS A 230 19.21 0.59 -51.13
#